data_AF-A0A822B757-F1
#
_entry.id   AF-A0A822B757-F1
#
_cell.length_a   1.000
_cell.length_b   1.000
_cell.length_c   1.000
_cell.angle_alpha   90.00
_cell.angle_beta   90.00
_cell.angle_gamma   90.00
#
_symmetry.space_group_name_H-M   'P 1'
#
loop_
_entity.id
_entity.type
_entity.pdbx_description
1 polymer ?
#
loop_
_entity_poly.entity_id
_entity_poly.type
_entity_poly.pdbx_seq_one_letter_code
_entity_poly.pdbx_strand_id
1 'polypeptide(L)'
;MPRLYKFTFHISTETKLQHLVHGLSSDDIQKTFSNIGYQQVACVINYCYRSAECHIFSLPPVFDTLHSIGNTFPPIVFSYVTSLQVHDDVPFKHEFFLRVAKFFPSLQELNVLNIKSESQISDNIASTDNQLSSIVEYPHLISLHLGLS
;
A
#
# COMPACT_ATOMS: atom_id res chain seq x y z
N MET A 1 -26.68 -14.67 23.96
CA MET A 1 -26.04 -14.29 22.69
C MET A 1 -24.69 -13.68 23.00
N PRO A 2 -23.57 -14.22 22.47
CA PRO A 2 -22.26 -13.59 22.65
C PRO A 2 -22.31 -12.20 22.02
N ARG A 3 -21.98 -11.17 22.79
CA ARG A 3 -21.76 -9.82 22.26
C ARG A 3 -20.43 -9.84 21.52
N LEU A 4 -20.45 -9.54 20.23
CA LEU A 4 -19.22 -9.31 19.47
C LEU A 4 -18.64 -7.97 19.96
N TYR A 5 -17.62 -8.00 20.82
CA TYR A 5 -17.07 -6.79 21.44
C TYR A 5 -16.19 -5.97 20.48
N LYS A 6 -15.68 -6.60 19.41
CA LYS A 6 -14.88 -5.93 18.39
C LYS A 6 -15.03 -6.68 17.06
N PHE A 7 -15.45 -5.98 16.02
CA PHE A 7 -15.47 -6.48 14.64
C PHE A 7 -14.25 -5.89 13.93
N THR A 8 -13.32 -6.76 13.50
CA THR A 8 -12.15 -6.37 12.71
C THR A 8 -12.38 -6.73 11.26
N PHE A 9 -12.07 -5.81 10.36
CA PHE A 9 -12.25 -6.01 8.93
C PHE A 9 -11.15 -5.35 8.11
N HIS A 10 -10.98 -5.88 6.91
CA HIS A 10 -10.27 -5.29 5.79
C HIS A 10 -11.17 -5.45 4.56
N ILE A 11 -11.50 -4.34 3.94
CA ILE A 11 -12.33 -4.26 2.74
C ILE A 11 -11.44 -3.64 1.67
N SER A 12 -11.30 -4.33 0.55
CA SER A 12 -10.68 -3.80 -0.66
C SER A 12 -11.71 -3.70 -1.77
N THR A 13 -11.69 -2.60 -2.50
CA THR A 13 -12.53 -2.42 -3.70
C THR A 13 -11.69 -1.81 -4.79
N GLU A 14 -11.78 -2.37 -5.99
CA GLU A 14 -11.20 -1.81 -7.21
C GLU A 14 -12.33 -1.33 -8.11
N THR A 15 -12.21 -0.14 -8.67
CA THR A 15 -13.15 0.35 -9.67
C THR A 15 -12.41 1.04 -10.80
N LYS A 16 -12.97 0.99 -12.02
CA LYS A 16 -12.37 1.70 -13.16
C LYS A 16 -12.59 3.20 -12.99
N LEU A 17 -11.59 4.01 -13.33
CA LEU A 17 -11.66 5.47 -13.23
C LEU A 17 -12.88 6.08 -13.94
N GLN A 18 -13.30 5.49 -15.06
CA GLN A 18 -14.50 5.90 -15.80
C GLN A 18 -15.82 5.73 -15.03
N HIS A 19 -15.83 4.92 -13.97
CA HIS A 19 -16.97 4.68 -13.08
C HIS A 19 -16.79 5.35 -11.72
N LEU A 20 -15.68 6.07 -11.51
CA LEU A 20 -15.41 6.74 -10.26
C LEU A 20 -16.40 7.90 -10.09
N VAL A 21 -17.12 7.91 -8.97
CA VAL A 21 -17.83 9.12 -8.55
C VAL A 21 -16.76 10.16 -8.23
N HIS A 22 -16.69 11.24 -9.01
CA HIS A 22 -15.74 12.32 -8.76
C HIS A 22 -15.89 12.84 -7.32
N GLY A 23 -14.77 12.91 -6.59
CA GLY A 23 -14.69 13.58 -5.30
C GLY A 23 -14.79 12.71 -4.05
N LEU A 24 -14.75 11.37 -4.16
CA LEU A 24 -14.75 10.50 -2.99
C LEU A 24 -13.35 10.50 -2.32
N SER A 25 -13.25 11.09 -1.14
CA SER A 25 -12.00 11.17 -0.38
C SER A 25 -11.92 10.09 0.71
N SER A 26 -10.71 9.87 1.24
CA SER A 26 -10.52 9.03 2.44
C SER A 26 -11.35 9.54 3.63
N ASP A 27 -11.54 10.86 3.73
CA ASP A 27 -12.24 11.51 4.82
C ASP A 27 -13.76 11.25 4.74
N ASP A 28 -14.32 11.24 3.53
CA ASP A 28 -15.74 10.90 3.31
C ASP A 28 -16.03 9.45 3.72
N ILE A 29 -15.10 8.54 3.40
CA ILE A 29 -15.19 7.13 3.79
C ILE A 29 -15.10 7.02 5.32
N GLN A 30 -14.08 7.60 5.94
CA GLN A 30 -13.92 7.56 7.40
C GLN A 30 -15.11 8.15 8.14
N LYS A 31 -15.69 9.24 7.62
CA LYS A 31 -16.91 9.85 8.17
C LYS A 31 -18.11 8.91 8.07
N THR A 32 -18.23 8.16 6.99
CA THR A 32 -19.30 7.16 6.82
C THR A 32 -19.24 6.09 7.91
N PHE A 33 -18.05 5.55 8.21
CA PHE A 33 -17.88 4.58 9.30
C PHE A 33 -18.09 5.22 10.68
N SER A 34 -17.63 6.45 10.87
CA SER A 34 -17.83 7.18 12.12
C SER A 34 -19.32 7.39 12.43
N ASN A 35 -20.14 7.69 11.42
CA ASN A 35 -21.59 7.90 11.55
C ASN A 35 -22.35 6.64 12.00
N ILE A 36 -21.81 5.45 11.73
CA ILE A 36 -22.38 4.16 12.18
C ILE A 36 -21.71 3.62 13.46
N GLY A 37 -20.92 4.46 14.16
CA GLY A 37 -20.29 4.13 15.44
C GLY A 37 -18.92 3.45 15.35
N TYR A 38 -18.33 3.35 14.16
CA TYR A 38 -17.00 2.77 13.94
C TYR A 38 -15.94 3.86 13.79
N GLN A 39 -15.26 4.19 14.89
CA GLN A 39 -14.27 5.28 14.94
C GLN A 39 -12.82 4.83 14.64
N GLN A 40 -12.53 3.54 14.74
CA GLN A 40 -11.19 2.97 14.55
C GLN A 40 -11.02 2.40 13.14
N VAL A 41 -11.13 3.26 12.13
CA VAL A 41 -11.05 2.88 10.72
C VAL A 41 -10.04 3.77 10.01
N ALA A 42 -9.17 3.17 9.21
CA ALA A 42 -8.32 3.87 8.27
C ALA A 42 -8.75 3.55 6.85
N CYS A 43 -8.45 4.48 5.94
CA CYS A 43 -8.73 4.35 4.53
C CYS A 43 -7.51 4.79 3.72
N VAL A 44 -7.18 4.02 2.69
CA VAL A 44 -6.18 4.36 1.68
C VAL A 44 -6.87 4.29 0.32
N ILE A 45 -6.76 5.35 -0.45
CA ILE A 45 -7.23 5.37 -1.84
C ILE A 45 -5.99 5.53 -2.72
N ASN A 46 -5.76 4.55 -3.57
CA ASN A 46 -4.73 4.59 -4.59
C ASN A 46 -5.37 4.82 -5.96
N TYR A 47 -4.71 5.60 -6.79
CA TYR A 47 -5.11 5.84 -8.17
C TYR A 47 -4.00 5.33 -9.07
N CYS A 48 -4.29 4.29 -9.86
CA CYS A 48 -3.32 3.71 -10.77
C CYS A 48 -3.93 3.60 -12.16
N TYR A 49 -3.27 4.16 -13.17
CA TYR A 49 -3.62 4.16 -14.59
C TYR A 49 -5.13 4.25 -14.96
N ARG A 50 -5.88 3.15 -14.83
CA ARG A 50 -7.30 3.02 -15.19
C ARG A 50 -8.19 2.55 -14.05
N SER A 51 -7.65 2.31 -12.86
CA SER A 51 -8.39 1.91 -11.67
C SER A 51 -8.13 2.87 -10.51
N ALA A 52 -9.09 2.92 -9.61
CA ALA A 52 -8.88 3.38 -8.26
C ALA A 52 -9.13 2.21 -7.33
N GLU A 53 -8.26 2.08 -6.35
CA GLU A 53 -8.33 1.05 -5.34
C GLU A 53 -8.53 1.73 -4.00
N CYS A 54 -9.50 1.21 -3.25
CA CYS A 54 -9.78 1.67 -1.91
C CYS A 54 -9.59 0.52 -0.96
N HIS A 55 -8.75 0.74 0.04
CA HIS A 55 -8.61 -0.14 1.20
C HIS A 55 -9.21 0.55 2.41
N ILE A 56 -10.07 -0.16 3.12
CA ILE A 56 -10.70 0.28 4.34
C ILE A 56 -10.45 -0.79 5.39
N PHE A 57 -9.87 -0.43 6.52
CA PHE A 57 -9.53 -1.42 7.54
C PHE A 57 -9.64 -0.90 8.95
N SER A 58 -9.91 -1.82 9.87
CA SER A 58 -9.93 -1.54 11.30
C SER A 58 -8.54 -1.21 11.84
N LEU A 59 -8.48 -0.38 12.89
CA LEU A 59 -7.26 -0.09 13.63
C LEU A 59 -7.19 -0.86 14.98
N PRO A 60 -6.03 -1.42 15.35
CA PRO A 60 -4.85 -1.63 14.50
C PRO A 60 -5.17 -2.61 13.35
N PRO A 61 -4.41 -2.59 12.23
CA PRO A 61 -4.56 -3.55 11.14
C PRO A 61 -4.29 -4.97 11.64
N VAL A 62 -5.26 -5.87 11.51
CA VAL A 62 -5.13 -7.29 11.87
C VAL A 62 -5.55 -8.16 10.69
N PHE A 63 -4.73 -8.14 9.64
CA PHE A 63 -4.84 -8.95 8.44
C PHE A 63 -3.43 -9.29 7.94
N ASP A 64 -3.31 -10.39 7.22
CA ASP A 64 -2.04 -10.99 6.79
C ASP A 64 -1.59 -10.57 5.39
N THR A 65 -2.55 -10.18 4.55
CA THR A 65 -2.34 -9.93 3.13
C THR A 65 -2.76 -8.51 2.76
N LEU A 66 -1.88 -7.78 2.07
CA LEU A 66 -2.19 -6.48 1.49
C LEU A 66 -1.85 -6.50 0.01
N HIS A 67 -2.87 -6.72 -0.80
CA HIS A 67 -2.74 -6.75 -2.25
C HIS A 67 -3.10 -5.41 -2.87
N SER A 68 -2.50 -5.14 -4.02
CA SER A 68 -2.91 -4.04 -4.89
C SER A 68 -2.96 -2.71 -4.15
N ILE A 69 -1.83 -2.30 -3.57
CA ILE A 69 -1.68 -1.00 -2.95
C ILE A 69 -0.62 -0.18 -3.71
N GLY A 70 -0.77 1.13 -3.73
CA GLY A 70 0.20 2.06 -4.31
C GLY A 70 1.47 2.22 -3.48
N ASN A 71 2.41 3.04 -3.96
CA ASN A 71 3.64 3.33 -3.23
C ASN A 71 3.49 4.28 -2.01
N THR A 72 2.27 4.76 -1.76
CA THR A 72 1.91 5.68 -0.67
C THR A 72 1.13 4.96 0.40
N PHE A 73 1.81 4.68 1.51
CA PHE A 73 1.19 4.09 2.69
C PHE A 73 0.86 5.17 3.72
N PRO A 74 -0.25 5.03 4.47
CA PRO A 74 -0.45 5.85 5.66
C PRO A 74 0.67 5.55 6.67
N PRO A 75 0.98 6.47 7.60
CA PRO A 75 2.02 6.29 8.61
C PRO A 75 1.58 5.31 9.72
N ILE A 76 1.17 4.11 9.33
CA ILE A 76 0.64 3.03 10.16
C ILE A 76 1.56 1.83 10.01
N VAL A 77 1.87 1.16 11.12
CA VAL A 77 2.64 -0.09 11.09
C VAL A 77 1.68 -1.26 10.90
N PHE A 78 1.93 -2.05 9.86
CA PHE A 78 1.19 -3.24 9.48
C PHE A 78 1.88 -4.49 10.02
N SER A 79 1.93 -4.63 11.35
CA SER A 79 2.68 -5.71 12.03
C SER A 79 2.21 -7.13 11.71
N TYR A 80 0.98 -7.30 11.22
CA TYR A 80 0.42 -8.60 10.88
C TYR A 80 0.56 -8.96 9.40
N VAL A 81 0.90 -7.99 8.54
CA VAL A 81 1.00 -8.23 7.10
C VAL A 81 2.29 -8.97 6.81
N THR A 82 2.15 -10.17 6.25
CA THR A 82 3.24 -11.06 5.83
C THR A 82 3.38 -11.11 4.32
N SER A 83 2.34 -10.78 3.55
CA SER A 83 2.40 -10.71 2.09
C SER A 83 1.91 -9.35 1.59
N LEU A 84 2.78 -8.66 0.86
CA LEU A 84 2.54 -7.32 0.31
C LEU A 84 2.73 -7.33 -1.20
N GLN A 85 1.70 -6.90 -1.92
CA GLN A 85 1.78 -6.64 -3.36
C GLN A 85 1.56 -5.16 -3.62
N VAL A 86 2.60 -4.51 -4.14
CA VAL A 86 2.60 -3.09 -4.49
C VAL A 86 2.66 -2.96 -5.99
N HIS A 87 1.86 -2.05 -6.55
CA HIS A 87 2.02 -1.62 -7.93
C HIS A 87 2.05 -0.11 -8.03
N ASP A 88 2.74 0.39 -9.04
CA ASP A 88 2.76 1.81 -9.35
C ASP A 88 3.01 2.04 -10.83
N ASP A 89 2.69 3.25 -11.30
CA ASP A 89 3.01 3.72 -12.64
C ASP A 89 4.40 4.38 -12.70
N VAL A 90 5.01 4.66 -11.53
CA VAL A 90 6.32 5.30 -11.37
C VAL A 90 7.34 4.28 -10.83
N PRO A 91 8.60 4.28 -11.31
CA PRO A 91 9.62 3.39 -10.76
C PRO A 91 9.81 3.55 -9.26
N PHE A 92 9.97 2.42 -8.59
CA PHE A 92 10.24 2.36 -7.16
C PHE A 92 11.68 2.78 -6.87
N LYS A 93 11.83 3.80 -6.01
CA LYS A 93 13.14 4.30 -5.56
C LYS A 93 13.59 3.62 -4.26
N HIS A 94 14.85 3.81 -3.86
CA HIS A 94 15.39 3.26 -2.62
C HIS A 94 14.54 3.62 -1.38
N GLU A 95 14.01 4.84 -1.32
CA GLU A 95 13.18 5.32 -0.20
C GLU A 95 11.87 4.55 -0.06
N PHE A 96 11.37 3.95 -1.14
CA PHE A 96 10.21 3.04 -1.06
C PHE A 96 10.55 1.81 -0.22
N PHE A 97 11.68 1.16 -0.50
CA PHE A 97 12.10 -0.03 0.25
C PHE A 97 12.34 0.30 1.74
N LEU A 98 12.91 1.46 2.04
CA LEU A 98 13.03 1.92 3.44
C LEU A 98 11.66 2.06 4.13
N ARG A 99 10.66 2.58 3.42
CA ARG A 99 9.28 2.66 3.95
C ARG A 99 8.67 1.28 4.14
N VAL A 100 8.86 0.37 3.19
CA VAL A 100 8.34 -1.00 3.32
C VAL A 100 8.94 -1.68 4.56
N ALA A 101 10.27 -1.65 4.72
CA ALA A 101 10.93 -2.23 5.90
C ALA A 101 10.43 -1.62 7.22
N LYS A 102 10.15 -0.31 7.23
CA LYS A 102 9.63 0.39 8.42
C LYS A 102 8.18 0.02 8.75
N PHE A 103 7.31 -0.05 7.76
CA PHE A 103 5.86 -0.22 7.98
C PHE A 103 5.41 -1.68 7.99
N PHE A 104 6.19 -2.59 7.42
CA PHE A 104 5.86 -4.02 7.31
C PHE A 104 6.95 -4.88 7.98
N PRO A 105 7.10 -4.78 9.32
CA PRO A 105 8.22 -5.41 10.01
C PRO A 105 8.19 -6.95 9.95
N SER A 106 7.04 -7.57 9.67
CA SER A 106 6.87 -9.03 9.62
C SER A 106 6.72 -9.57 8.19
N LEU A 107 7.11 -8.78 7.19
CA LEU A 107 6.95 -9.11 5.79
C LEU A 107 7.77 -10.35 5.39
N GLN A 108 7.10 -11.32 4.77
CA GLN A 108 7.68 -12.56 4.26
C GLN A 108 7.70 -12.58 2.73
N GLU A 109 6.71 -11.97 2.10
CA GLU A 109 6.57 -11.92 0.65
C GLU A 109 6.39 -10.49 0.18
N LEU A 110 7.27 -10.03 -0.70
CA LEU A 110 7.18 -8.72 -1.34
C LEU A 110 7.08 -8.89 -2.84
N ASN A 111 5.95 -8.47 -3.42
CA ASN A 111 5.75 -8.41 -4.86
C ASN A 111 5.62 -6.95 -5.30
N VAL A 112 6.56 -6.49 -6.12
CA VAL A 112 6.62 -5.13 -6.64
C VAL A 112 6.44 -5.18 -8.14
N LEU A 113 5.41 -4.50 -8.64
CA LEU A 113 5.06 -4.48 -10.06
C LEU A 113 5.06 -3.03 -10.56
N ASN A 114 5.84 -2.75 -11.60
CA ASN A 114 5.73 -1.46 -12.31
C ASN A 114 4.80 -1.66 -13.51
N ILE A 115 3.74 -0.85 -13.61
CA ILE A 115 2.72 -1.01 -14.66
C ILE A 115 3.17 -0.36 -15.98
N LYS A 116 4.16 0.54 -15.95
CA LYS A 116 4.75 1.14 -17.15
C LYS A 116 6.17 0.64 -17.40
N SER A 117 6.45 0.24 -18.64
CA SER A 117 7.80 -0.11 -19.09
C SER A 117 8.74 1.10 -19.03
N GLU A 118 9.98 0.90 -18.61
CA GLU A 118 11.08 1.88 -18.54
C GLU A 118 11.36 2.64 -19.87
N SER A 119 10.78 2.23 -21.00
CA SER A 119 10.97 2.85 -22.32
C SER A 119 10.51 4.33 -22.48
N GLN A 120 9.97 4.97 -21.44
CA GLN A 120 9.61 6.39 -21.45
C GLN A 120 10.41 7.26 -20.47
N ILE A 121 11.38 6.71 -19.75
CA ILE A 121 12.22 7.48 -18.85
C ILE A 121 13.52 7.77 -19.60
N SER A 122 13.56 8.93 -20.25
CA SER A 122 14.79 9.48 -20.82
C SER A 122 15.90 9.41 -19.77
N ASP A 123 16.99 8.73 -20.12
CA ASP A 123 18.25 8.70 -19.39
C ASP A 123 18.73 10.14 -19.09
N ASN A 124 18.34 10.64 -17.93
CA ASN A 124 18.94 11.83 -17.31
C ASN A 124 19.43 11.45 -15.91
N ILE A 125 19.99 10.26 -15.75
CA ILE A 125 20.79 9.93 -14.57
C ILE A 125 22.19 10.45 -14.83
N ALA A 126 22.37 11.76 -14.63
CA ALA A 126 23.66 12.28 -14.24
C ALA A 126 24.00 11.61 -12.90
N SER A 127 24.95 10.66 -12.95
CA SER A 127 25.48 9.97 -11.79
C SER A 127 26.31 10.93 -10.94
N THR A 128 25.62 11.62 -10.04
CA THR A 128 26.23 12.21 -8.85
C THR A 128 25.37 11.82 -7.67
N ASP A 129 25.75 10.77 -6.94
CA ASP A 129 26.28 11.02 -5.60
C ASP A 129 26.78 9.76 -4.91
N ASN A 130 27.90 9.93 -4.22
CA ASN A 130 28.50 9.01 -3.25
C ASN A 130 27.71 9.00 -1.93
N GLN A 131 26.40 8.74 -1.96
CA GLN A 131 25.68 8.41 -0.74
C GLN A 131 25.75 6.90 -0.54
N LEU A 132 26.43 6.47 0.53
CA LEU A 132 26.27 5.14 1.10
C LEU A 132 24.78 4.91 1.37
N SER A 133 24.06 4.39 0.37
CA SER A 133 22.68 3.96 0.53
C SER A 133 22.69 2.88 1.60
N SER A 134 22.11 3.18 2.76
CA SER A 134 21.99 2.21 3.85
C SER A 134 21.35 0.93 3.31
N ILE A 135 21.98 -0.21 3.58
CA ILE A 135 21.40 -1.51 3.22
C ILE A 135 20.03 -1.60 3.91
N VAL A 136 18.99 -1.91 3.13
CA VAL A 136 17.65 -2.15 3.68
C VAL A 136 17.54 -3.61 4.06
N GLU A 137 17.29 -3.88 5.34
CA GLU A 137 17.13 -5.23 5.85
C GLU A 137 15.65 -5.60 5.98
N TYR A 138 15.33 -6.82 5.54
CA TYR A 138 14.02 -7.44 5.76
C TYR A 138 14.21 -8.77 6.50
N PRO A 139 14.19 -8.78 7.84
CA PRO A 139 14.59 -9.95 8.64
C PRO A 139 13.76 -11.21 8.39
N HIS A 140 12.53 -11.05 7.90
CA HIS A 140 11.58 -12.14 7.70
C HIS A 140 11.27 -12.42 6.23
N LEU A 141 11.90 -11.73 5.28
CA LEU A 141 11.60 -11.87 3.86
C LEU A 141 12.11 -13.21 3.33
N ILE A 142 11.21 -14.00 2.75
CA ILE A 142 11.46 -15.32 2.18
C ILE A 142 11.31 -15.27 0.65
N SER A 143 10.43 -14.39 0.15
CA SER A 143 10.14 -14.26 -1.27
C SER A 143 10.16 -12.80 -1.71
N LEU A 144 10.91 -12.51 -2.77
CA LEU A 144 10.95 -11.21 -3.42
C LEU A 144 10.68 -11.38 -4.91
N HIS A 145 9.62 -10.75 -5.42
CA HIS A 145 9.30 -10.70 -6.82
C HIS A 145 9.32 -9.25 -7.32
N LEU A 146 10.16 -8.99 -8.32
CA LEU A 146 10.33 -7.67 -8.93
C LEU A 146 9.90 -7.76 -10.40
N GLY A 147 8.62 -7.46 -10.67
CA GLY A 147 8.10 -7.27 -12.02
C GLY A 147 8.36 -5.86 -12.50
N LEU A 148 9.63 -5.49 -12.62
CA LEU A 148 10.09 -4.20 -13.13
C LEU A 148 10.29 -4.37 -14.65
N SER A 149 9.48 -3.68 -15.45
CA SER A 149 9.50 -3.70 -16.92
C SER A 149 10.07 -2.43 -17.51
#